data_AF-A0A2D7IEG1-F1
#
_entry.id   AF-A0A2D7IEG1-F1
#
_cell.length_a   1.000
_cell.length_b   1.000
_cell.length_c   1.000
_cell.angle_alpha   90.00
_cell.angle_beta   90.00
_cell.angle_gamma   90.00
#
_symmetry.space_group_name_H-M   'P 1'
#
loop_
_entity.id
_entity.type
_entity.pdbx_description
1 polymer ?
#
loop_
_entity_poly.entity_id
_entity_poly.type
_entity_poly.pdbx_seq_one_letter_code
_entity_poly.pdbx_strand_id
1 'polypeptide(L)'
;MNRLLKKKKNRFYQVGLDIGKFEKYRKEFQQIVNKISSQNIGLFGYVGIDLIRDNFTWKILEINPRFTSSFCYLDKVYGENTVNNIVNFYLTGKISNKKLKSQIMNLKILF
;
A
#
# COMPACT_ATOMS: atom_id res chain seq x y z
N MET A 1 2.57 1.92 -5.80
CA MET A 1 3.26 1.23 -6.92
C MET A 1 2.60 1.63 -8.22
N ASN A 2 3.35 1.85 -9.29
CA ASN A 2 2.81 2.01 -10.63
C ASN A 2 3.08 0.74 -11.46
N ARG A 3 2.07 0.16 -12.08
CA ARG A 3 2.24 -1.00 -12.97
C ARG A 3 2.63 -0.51 -14.37
N LEU A 4 3.75 -0.98 -14.89
CA LEU A 4 4.15 -0.70 -16.27
C LEU A 4 3.46 -1.71 -17.18
N LEU A 5 2.60 -1.21 -18.06
CA LEU A 5 1.81 -2.03 -18.97
C LEU A 5 2.30 -1.86 -20.41
N LYS A 6 2.41 -2.97 -21.14
CA LYS A 6 2.64 -3.00 -22.58
C LYS A 6 1.42 -3.56 -23.28
N LYS A 7 0.88 -2.85 -24.28
CA LYS A 7 -0.17 -3.36 -25.15
C LYS A 7 0.44 -4.18 -26.29
N LYS A 8 -0.05 -5.39 -26.52
CA LYS A 8 0.29 -6.21 -27.70
C LYS A 8 -1.00 -6.82 -28.24
N LYS A 9 -1.36 -6.47 -29.48
CA LYS A 9 -2.69 -6.76 -30.07
C LYS A 9 -3.80 -6.23 -29.15
N ASN A 10 -4.78 -7.07 -28.80
CA ASN A 10 -5.91 -6.74 -27.91
C ASN A 10 -5.67 -7.13 -26.44
N ARG A 11 -4.42 -7.28 -26.00
CA ARG A 11 -4.09 -7.63 -24.61
C ARG A 11 -3.09 -6.64 -24.00
N PHE A 12 -3.23 -6.41 -22.70
CA PHE A 12 -2.27 -5.68 -21.88
C PHE A 12 -1.45 -6.67 -21.05
N TYR A 13 -0.15 -6.42 -20.96
CA TYR A 13 0.80 -7.22 -20.19
C TYR A 13 1.50 -6.34 -19.19
N GLN A 14 1.57 -6.76 -17.93
CA GLN A 14 2.43 -6.13 -16.95
C GLN A 14 3.88 -6.54 -17.24
N VAL A 15 4.73 -5.57 -17.55
CA VAL A 15 6.15 -5.79 -17.91
C VAL A 15 7.11 -5.29 -16.84
N GLY A 16 6.58 -4.61 -15.82
CA GLY A 16 7.39 -4.11 -14.73
C GLY A 16 6.58 -3.34 -13.71
N LEU A 17 7.27 -2.90 -12.67
CA LEU A 17 6.73 -2.11 -11.58
C LEU A 17 7.66 -0.92 -11.33
N ASP A 18 7.07 0.26 -11.15
CA ASP A 18 7.78 1.46 -10.74
C ASP A 18 7.32 1.80 -9.32
N ILE A 19 8.19 1.50 -8.37
CA ILE A 19 7.94 1.65 -6.93
C ILE A 19 8.54 2.98 -6.49
N GLY A 20 7.77 3.77 -5.73
CA GLY A 20 8.20 5.10 -5.29
C GLY A 20 7.93 6.25 -6.29
N LYS A 21 7.57 5.98 -7.56
CA LYS A 21 7.27 7.04 -8.56
C LYS A 21 6.29 8.12 -8.10
N PHE A 22 5.30 7.71 -7.32
CA PHE A 22 4.19 8.57 -6.88
C PHE A 22 4.34 9.06 -5.44
N GLU A 23 5.54 9.01 -4.86
CA GLU A 23 5.81 9.48 -3.49
C GLU A 23 5.43 10.95 -3.25
N LYS A 24 5.54 11.80 -4.29
CA LYS A 24 5.08 13.19 -4.24
C LYS A 24 3.59 13.35 -3.88
N TYR A 25 2.77 12.32 -4.11
CA TYR A 25 1.33 12.30 -3.79
C TYR A 25 1.01 11.64 -2.45
N ARG A 26 2.01 11.33 -1.62
CA ARG A 26 1.84 10.63 -0.33
C ARG A 26 0.75 11.24 0.56
N LYS A 27 0.65 12.57 0.62
CA LYS A 27 -0.40 13.26 1.41
C LYS A 27 -1.81 12.97 0.90
N GLU A 28 -2.02 12.98 -0.42
CA GLU A 28 -3.30 12.65 -1.05
C GLU A 28 -3.66 11.18 -0.79
N PHE A 29 -2.70 10.27 -0.93
CA PHE A 29 -2.90 8.85 -0.65
C PHE A 29 -3.24 8.60 0.83
N GLN A 30 -2.62 9.32 1.75
CA GLN A 30 -2.94 9.21 3.17
C GLN A 30 -4.40 9.60 3.45
N GLN A 31 -4.92 10.64 2.80
CA GLN A 31 -6.32 11.04 2.94
C GLN A 31 -7.29 9.95 2.46
N ILE A 32 -6.96 9.28 1.34
CA ILE A 32 -7.74 8.16 0.82
C ILE A 32 -7.72 6.99 1.82
N VAL A 33 -6.54 6.62 2.31
CA VAL A 33 -6.38 5.54 3.30
C VAL A 33 -7.17 5.83 4.58
N ASN A 34 -7.10 7.06 5.11
CA ASN A 34 -7.84 7.44 6.31
C ASN A 34 -9.36 7.30 6.13
N LYS A 35 -9.89 7.62 4.94
CA LYS A 35 -11.31 7.42 4.63
C LYS A 35 -11.67 5.94 4.64
N ILE A 36 -10.86 5.10 4.00
CA ILE A 36 -11.07 3.64 3.96
C ILE A 36 -11.02 3.04 5.37
N SER A 37 -10.01 3.40 6.18
CA SER A 37 -9.84 2.85 7.52
C SER A 37 -10.92 3.33 8.49
N SER A 38 -11.44 4.55 8.32
CA SER A 38 -12.50 5.10 9.18
C SER A 38 -13.86 4.41 9.05
N GLN A 39 -14.08 3.64 7.97
CA GLN A 39 -15.35 2.97 7.70
C GLN A 39 -15.49 1.61 8.41
N ASN A 40 -14.56 1.27 9.34
CA ASN A 40 -14.55 0.01 10.10
C ASN A 40 -14.71 -1.25 9.22
N ILE A 41 -14.20 -1.19 8.00
CA ILE A 41 -14.05 -2.36 7.14
C ILE A 41 -12.98 -3.21 7.82
N GLY A 42 -13.25 -4.50 8.08
CA GLY A 42 -12.38 -5.46 8.78
C GLY A 42 -11.05 -5.75 8.08
N LEU A 43 -10.31 -4.70 7.75
CA LEU A 43 -8.99 -4.70 7.15
C LEU A 43 -7.95 -4.85 8.25
N PHE A 44 -7.12 -5.86 8.15
CA PHE A 44 -6.05 -6.13 9.09
C PHE A 44 -4.70 -6.26 8.38
N GLY A 45 -3.71 -5.54 8.88
CA GLY A 45 -2.33 -5.59 8.40
C GLY A 45 -2.10 -4.85 7.07
N TYR A 46 -1.30 -5.45 6.19
CA TYR A 46 -0.93 -4.87 4.90
C TYR A 46 -2.07 -5.03 3.88
N VAL A 47 -2.53 -3.90 3.36
CA VAL A 47 -3.57 -3.83 2.33
C VAL A 47 -3.00 -3.15 1.10
N GLY A 48 -3.04 -3.83 -0.04
CA GLY A 48 -2.74 -3.21 -1.33
C GLY A 48 -3.94 -2.42 -1.84
N ILE A 49 -3.74 -1.16 -2.22
CA ILE A 49 -4.80 -0.33 -2.81
C ILE A 49 -4.33 0.11 -4.19
N ASP A 50 -5.05 -0.30 -5.22
CA ASP A 50 -4.77 0.10 -6.60
C ASP A 50 -5.64 1.33 -6.92
N LEU A 51 -4.97 2.40 -7.32
CA LEU A 51 -5.57 3.68 -7.66
C LEU A 51 -5.38 3.98 -9.14
N ILE A 52 -6.38 4.60 -9.75
CA ILE A 52 -6.28 5.21 -11.08
C ILE A 52 -6.48 6.71 -10.97
N ARG A 53 -5.79 7.49 -11.79
CA ARG A 53 -6.00 8.94 -11.87
C ARG A 53 -6.82 9.28 -13.10
N ASP A 54 -7.92 10.00 -12.88
CA ASP A 54 -8.83 10.46 -13.92
C ASP A 54 -9.12 11.95 -13.69
N ASN A 55 -8.82 12.81 -14.67
CA ASN A 55 -8.98 14.27 -14.59
C ASN A 55 -8.51 14.85 -13.26
N PHE A 56 -7.25 14.59 -12.90
CA PHE A 56 -6.59 14.99 -11.65
C PHE A 56 -7.11 14.36 -10.35
N THR A 57 -8.18 13.58 -10.42
CA THR A 57 -8.80 12.91 -9.26
C THR A 57 -8.33 11.47 -9.15
N TRP A 58 -7.99 11.03 -7.93
CA TRP A 58 -7.69 9.63 -7.66
C TRP A 58 -8.97 8.84 -7.39
N LYS A 59 -9.14 7.73 -8.09
CA LYS A 59 -10.23 6.77 -7.91
C LYS A 59 -9.66 5.43 -7.45
N ILE A 60 -10.35 4.78 -6.51
CA ILE A 60 -10.01 3.43 -6.07
C ILE A 60 -10.50 2.45 -7.12
N LEU A 61 -9.58 1.62 -7.64
CA LEU A 61 -9.90 0.56 -8.59
C LEU A 61 -10.09 -0.77 -7.86
N GLU A 62 -9.21 -1.08 -6.90
CA GLU A 62 -9.19 -2.36 -6.20
C GLU A 62 -8.61 -2.20 -4.79
N ILE A 63 -9.18 -2.91 -3.82
CA ILE A 63 -8.64 -3.07 -2.47
C ILE A 63 -8.31 -4.56 -2.28
N ASN A 64 -7.03 -4.85 -2.09
CA ASN A 64 -6.49 -6.18 -1.85
C ASN A 64 -6.15 -6.34 -0.36
N PRO A 65 -6.98 -7.01 0.45
CA PRO A 65 -6.69 -7.30 1.86
C PRO A 65 -5.67 -8.45 2.01
N ARG A 66 -4.60 -8.41 1.21
CA ARG A 66 -3.53 -9.40 1.13
C ARG A 66 -2.27 -8.77 0.55
N PHE A 67 -1.14 -9.46 0.65
CA PHE A 67 0.08 -9.05 -0.04
C PHE A 67 -0.14 -9.01 -1.55
N THR A 68 0.36 -7.94 -2.17
CA THR A 68 0.38 -7.73 -3.62
C THR A 68 1.82 -7.82 -4.12
N SER A 69 2.02 -7.93 -5.44
CA SER A 69 3.36 -8.06 -6.03
C SER A 69 4.33 -6.93 -5.67
N SER A 70 3.84 -5.74 -5.30
CA SER A 70 4.68 -4.65 -4.77
C SER A 70 5.47 -5.04 -3.52
N PHE A 71 4.94 -5.98 -2.73
CA PHE A 71 5.52 -6.39 -1.46
C PHE A 71 6.98 -6.84 -1.61
N CYS A 72 7.27 -7.60 -2.66
CA CYS A 72 8.61 -8.12 -2.95
C CYS A 72 9.69 -7.05 -3.16
N TYR A 73 9.29 -5.79 -3.40
CA TYR A 73 10.21 -4.68 -3.67
C TYR A 73 10.30 -3.67 -2.53
N LEU A 74 9.57 -3.88 -1.41
CA LEU A 74 9.51 -2.90 -0.33
C LEU A 74 10.88 -2.68 0.33
N ASP A 75 11.61 -3.75 0.64
CA ASP A 75 12.93 -3.63 1.27
C ASP A 75 13.93 -2.87 0.38
N LYS A 76 13.87 -3.12 -0.92
CA LYS A 76 14.74 -2.45 -1.90
C LYS A 76 14.50 -0.94 -1.97
N VAL A 77 13.28 -0.47 -1.69
CA VAL A 77 12.89 0.93 -1.91
C VAL A 77 12.82 1.72 -0.61
N TYR A 78 12.39 1.09 0.47
CA TYR A 78 12.14 1.74 1.76
C TYR A 78 13.11 1.33 2.87
N GLY A 79 14.08 0.47 2.54
CA GLY A 79 15.16 0.04 3.43
C GLY A 79 14.98 -1.37 3.97
N GLU A 80 16.11 -1.97 4.32
CA GLU A 80 16.20 -3.31 4.88
C GLU A 80 15.32 -3.45 6.14
N ASN A 81 14.58 -4.56 6.24
CA ASN A 81 13.62 -4.91 7.30
C ASN A 81 12.20 -4.33 7.19
N THR A 82 11.81 -3.64 6.11
CA THR A 82 10.42 -3.21 5.91
C THR A 82 9.47 -4.42 5.85
N VAL A 83 9.82 -5.41 5.05
CA VAL A 83 9.11 -6.68 4.92
C VAL A 83 9.06 -7.41 6.26
N ASN A 84 10.21 -7.52 6.95
CA ASN A 84 10.28 -8.17 8.26
C ASN A 84 9.37 -7.51 9.30
N ASN A 85 9.27 -6.18 9.31
CA ASN A 85 8.36 -5.48 10.22
C ASN A 85 6.89 -5.80 9.94
N ILE A 86 6.51 -5.90 8.66
CA ILE A 86 5.15 -6.28 8.26
C ILE A 86 4.87 -7.72 8.68
N VAL A 87 5.77 -8.66 8.36
CA VAL A 87 5.61 -10.09 8.71
C VAL A 87 5.54 -10.27 10.22
N ASN A 88 6.44 -9.64 10.98
CA ASN A 88 6.43 -9.70 12.44
C ASN A 88 5.12 -9.17 13.02
N PHE A 89 4.56 -8.11 12.43
CA PHE A 89 3.25 -7.62 12.83
C PHE A 89 2.16 -8.68 12.65
N TYR A 90 2.13 -9.40 11.53
CA TYR A 90 1.18 -10.51 11.32
C TYR A 90 1.39 -11.67 12.29
N LEU A 91 2.64 -12.03 12.61
CA LEU A 91 2.95 -13.18 13.49
C LEU A 91 2.69 -12.89 14.97
N THR A 92 2.88 -11.65 15.39
CA THR A 92 2.90 -11.30 16.82
C THR A 92 1.79 -10.35 17.25
N GLY A 93 1.09 -9.72 16.30
CA GLY A 93 0.20 -8.60 16.54
C GLY A 93 0.92 -7.34 17.03
N LYS A 94 2.26 -7.34 17.08
CA LYS A 94 3.06 -6.26 17.65
C LYS A 94 3.86 -5.54 16.58
N ILE A 95 3.84 -4.22 16.66
CA ILE A 95 4.71 -3.36 15.86
C ILE A 95 5.95 -3.04 16.69
N SER A 96 7.10 -3.58 16.30
CA SER A 96 8.40 -3.39 16.98
C SER A 96 8.95 -1.98 16.79
N ASN A 97 8.67 -1.35 15.65
CA ASN A 97 9.16 -0.01 15.33
C ASN A 97 8.31 1.08 16.02
N LYS A 98 8.89 1.78 17.00
CA LYS A 98 8.21 2.83 17.80
C LYS A 98 7.59 3.93 16.93
N LYS A 99 8.25 4.35 15.85
CA LYS A 99 7.75 5.39 14.92
C LYS A 99 6.54 4.89 14.12
N LEU A 100 6.61 3.66 13.62
CA LEU A 100 5.49 3.03 12.93
C LEU A 100 4.30 2.80 13.87
N LYS A 101 4.59 2.42 15.13
CA LYS A 101 3.59 2.20 16.16
C LYS A 101 2.80 3.48 16.48
N SER A 102 3.45 4.64 16.61
CA SER A 102 2.74 5.91 16.87
C SER A 102 1.90 6.35 15.67
N GLN A 103 2.40 6.14 14.44
CA GLN A 103 1.67 6.45 13.22
C GLN A 103 0.40 5.58 13.09
N ILE A 104 0.47 4.29 13.42
CA ILE A 104 -0.68 3.38 13.37
C ILE A 104 -1.71 3.71 14.47
N MET A 105 -1.27 4.01 15.70
CA MET A 105 -2.20 4.46 16.75
C MET A 105 -2.95 5.75 16.37
N ASN A 106 -2.27 6.69 15.71
CA ASN A 106 -2.89 7.93 15.24
C ASN A 106 -3.93 7.72 14.13
N LEU A 107 -3.93 6.57 13.45
CA LEU A 107 -4.90 6.22 12.42
C LEU A 107 -6.18 5.59 12.98
N LYS A 108 -6.31 5.44 14.31
CA LYS A 108 -7.43 4.75 14.98
C LYS A 108 -7.70 3.34 14.44
N ILE A 109 -6.66 2.67 13.94
CA ILE A 109 -6.75 1.27 13.55
C ILE A 109 -6.66 0.45 14.85
N LEU A 110 -7.81 0.04 15.37
CA LEU A 110 -7.89 -0.89 16.50
C LEU A 110 -7.60 -2.31 15.97
N PHE A 111 -6.67 -3.01 16.62
CA PHE A 111 -6.44 -4.43 16.43
C PHE A 111 -7.48 -5.25 17.19
#